data_AF-A0AAD7EPF5-F1
#
_entry.id   AF-A0AAD7EPF5-F1
#
_cell.length_a   1.000
_cell.length_b   1.000
_cell.length_c   1.000
_cell.angle_alpha   90.00
_cell.angle_beta   90.00
_cell.angle_gamma   90.00
#
_symmetry.space_group_name_H-M   'P 1'
#
loop_
_entity.id
_entity.type
_entity.pdbx_description
1 polymer ?
#
loop_
_entity_poly.entity_id
_entity_poly.type
_entity_poly.pdbx_seq_one_letter_code
_entity_poly.pdbx_strand_id
1 'polypeptide(L)'
;MPVAKTKLNAAEQLHQLQDAFNRQKEEIEALKKAAAEAARKNAKTSRKQNLIPKPNGQAGKNFTIQDEMGLRHDAERYNRLYRIVKDYTHEYLSVHKTISQQNRMRLDEAIAIIGKEFKYFGKFEGFWPTRRNNDSELEKKAEASDRAGATITELEAATVDSDEDEENLDTNNAKTLTQKPNPLHPICRHVLVFPDLPKKINARILSLYSSRQILIDEGGLFAPGVYFFDQQICAAIRQEEHKDQYHELGRKQNWPENINFFSAYKRVLHMRDYLTAMITDKTYLETSDAWNSFISDINHKIFAFSKSDSPLDYSFALLGRRCGFYGPTGAYIINSTITRVLANDEQKLGYALYGTLDDIITENYERFDDYDPDCELISLREFIYFVLTPYAATLLISDDLDLDMDAAANVRHQSNIFGDVMQPDLEDPSIESLHQRNIDAMQGCSSVFLPRLPSRRPHNGKPADSANKTIQDSTEEDVKPKTKAPQASKSEKPVQLTTKPYILSVADFAEPDPLAKRKAQAEKKKPEKKPVAASKVNPIKSEYTTRSKTQAQAHTL
;
A
#
# COMPACT_ATOMS: atom_id res chain seq x y z
N MET A 1 27.52 47.79 55.14
CA MET A 1 26.53 46.86 55.73
C MET A 1 26.03 45.93 54.62
N PRO A 2 25.64 44.68 54.95
CA PRO A 2 26.21 43.47 54.35
C PRO A 2 25.51 43.00 53.06
N VAL A 3 26.28 42.76 52.01
CA VAL A 3 25.85 42.10 50.76
C VAL A 3 26.83 40.97 50.46
N ALA A 4 26.69 39.83 51.14
CA ALA A 4 27.63 38.70 50.93
C ALA A 4 27.10 37.31 51.36
N LYS A 5 25.77 37.05 51.37
CA LYS A 5 25.25 35.76 51.88
C LYS A 5 24.27 34.98 50.98
N THR A 6 24.04 35.36 49.72
CA THR A 6 23.02 34.68 48.88
C THR A 6 23.54 33.69 47.84
N LYS A 7 24.86 33.53 47.66
CA LYS A 7 25.41 32.62 46.62
C LYS A 7 25.62 31.17 47.06
N LEU A 8 25.49 30.83 48.34
CA LEU A 8 25.70 29.46 48.82
C LEU A 8 24.50 28.51 48.59
N ASN A 9 23.32 29.04 48.26
CA ASN A 9 22.07 28.28 48.28
C ASN A 9 21.78 27.51 46.97
N ALA A 10 22.37 27.91 45.85
CA ALA A 10 22.10 27.30 44.55
C ALA A 10 22.73 25.90 44.40
N ALA A 11 23.93 25.70 44.97
CA ALA A 11 24.60 24.40 44.94
C ALA A 11 23.85 23.35 45.79
N GLU A 12 23.33 23.76 46.94
CA GLU A 12 22.50 22.91 47.80
C GLU A 12 21.18 22.54 47.11
N GLN A 13 20.53 23.48 46.43
CA GLN A 13 19.32 23.21 45.65
C GLN A 13 19.57 22.22 44.50
N LEU A 14 20.71 22.32 43.82
CA LEU A 14 21.05 21.41 42.72
C LEU A 14 21.33 20.00 43.22
N HIS A 15 22.02 19.85 44.37
CA HIS A 15 22.22 18.54 44.99
C HIS A 15 20.90 17.90 45.43
N GLN A 16 19.99 18.69 46.01
CA GLN A 16 18.65 18.20 46.41
C GLN A 16 17.83 17.72 45.20
N LEU A 17 17.90 18.42 44.07
CA LEU A 17 17.22 17.99 42.84
C LEU A 17 17.81 16.70 42.27
N GLN A 18 19.14 16.55 42.30
CA GLN A 18 19.81 15.33 41.84
C GLN A 18 19.40 14.11 42.67
N ASP A 19 19.33 14.27 44.00
CA ASP A 19 18.91 13.21 44.91
C ASP A 19 17.44 12.83 44.71
N ALA A 20 16.56 13.81 44.47
CA ALA A 20 15.16 13.57 44.15
C ALA A 20 14.99 12.79 42.83
N PHE A 21 15.77 13.13 41.81
CA PHE A 21 15.76 12.43 40.52
C PHE A 21 16.19 10.96 40.66
N ASN A 22 17.26 10.70 41.42
CA ASN A 22 17.73 9.34 41.65
C ASN A 22 16.70 8.48 42.39
N ARG A 23 15.98 9.03 43.37
CA ARG A 23 14.89 8.33 44.08
C ARG A 23 13.73 7.98 43.15
N GLN A 24 13.31 8.89 42.27
CA GLN A 24 12.27 8.60 41.29
C GLN A 24 12.68 7.50 40.31
N LYS A 25 13.95 7.49 39.90
CA LYS A 25 14.48 6.43 39.02
C LYS A 25 14.42 5.05 39.68
N GLU A 26 14.83 4.95 40.94
CA GLU A 26 14.74 3.71 41.73
C GLU A 26 13.28 3.25 41.93
N GLU A 27 12.36 4.17 42.17
CA GLU A 27 10.93 3.87 42.31
C GLU A 27 10.32 3.33 41.00
N ILE A 28 10.66 3.93 39.86
CA ILE A 28 10.23 3.45 38.54
C ILE A 28 10.77 2.05 38.25
N GLU A 29 12.03 1.77 38.57
CA GLU A 29 12.62 0.44 38.41
C GLU A 29 11.94 -0.60 39.33
N ALA A 30 11.64 -0.23 40.58
CA ALA A 30 10.91 -1.09 41.50
C ALA A 30 9.49 -1.39 41.00
N LEU A 31 8.77 -0.39 40.49
CA LEU A 31 7.43 -0.55 39.91
C LEU A 31 7.45 -1.43 38.64
N LYS A 32 8.45 -1.27 37.76
CA LYS A 32 8.63 -2.14 36.59
C LYS A 32 8.87 -3.59 36.99
N LYS A 33 9.71 -3.83 38.01
CA LYS A 33 9.97 -5.17 38.54
C LYS A 33 8.73 -5.79 39.16
N ALA A 34 7.97 -5.02 39.96
CA ALA A 34 6.71 -5.47 40.56
C ALA A 34 5.65 -5.79 39.49
N ALA A 35 5.52 -4.96 38.44
CA ALA A 35 4.61 -5.21 37.33
C ALA A 35 4.98 -6.49 36.55
N ALA A 36 6.28 -6.73 36.30
CA ALA A 36 6.76 -7.95 35.66
C ALA A 36 6.48 -9.20 36.52
N GLU A 37 6.65 -9.12 37.83
CA GLU A 37 6.32 -10.22 38.75
C GLU A 37 4.80 -10.48 38.83
N ALA A 38 3.98 -9.43 38.86
CA ALA A 38 2.53 -9.53 38.81
C ALA A 38 2.05 -10.16 37.49
N ALA A 39 2.62 -9.74 36.35
CA ALA A 39 2.36 -10.34 35.05
C ALA A 39 2.73 -11.83 35.01
N ARG A 40 3.88 -12.22 35.59
CA ARG A 40 4.27 -13.64 35.72
C ARG A 40 3.31 -14.45 36.58
N LYS A 41 2.78 -13.89 37.68
CA LYS A 41 1.79 -14.56 38.54
C LYS A 41 0.43 -14.70 37.85
N ASN A 42 -0.03 -13.65 37.17
CA ASN A 42 -1.30 -13.66 36.41
C ASN A 42 -1.24 -14.56 35.17
N ALA A 43 -0.08 -14.66 34.51
CA ALA A 43 0.13 -15.61 33.40
C ALA A 43 0.00 -17.08 33.87
N LYS A 44 0.43 -17.40 35.10
CA LYS A 44 0.31 -18.75 35.67
C LYS A 44 -1.11 -19.11 36.10
N THR A 45 -1.92 -18.14 36.53
CA THR A 45 -3.28 -18.38 37.03
C THR A 45 -4.38 -18.22 35.97
N SER A 46 -4.16 -17.42 34.92
CA SER A 46 -5.26 -17.02 34.06
C SER A 46 -5.80 -18.12 33.13
N ARG A 47 -5.00 -19.07 32.61
CA ARG A 47 -5.55 -20.02 31.62
C ARG A 47 -4.83 -21.37 31.58
N LYS A 48 -5.24 -22.31 32.44
CA LYS A 48 -5.37 -23.72 31.99
C LYS A 48 -6.57 -23.80 31.03
N GLN A 49 -6.51 -23.06 29.92
CA GLN A 49 -7.41 -23.37 28.81
C GLN A 49 -7.07 -24.77 28.35
N ASN A 50 -8.09 -25.53 27.94
CA ASN A 50 -7.92 -26.82 27.28
C ASN A 50 -7.20 -26.58 25.94
N LEU A 51 -5.89 -26.34 26.00
CA LEU A 51 -5.03 -26.21 24.84
C LEU A 51 -4.96 -27.58 24.19
N ILE A 52 -5.09 -27.61 22.87
CA ILE A 52 -4.99 -28.83 22.08
C ILE A 52 -3.50 -29.20 22.04
N PRO A 53 -3.09 -30.32 22.68
CA PRO A 53 -1.69 -30.73 22.71
C PRO A 53 -1.24 -31.12 21.30
N LYS A 54 0.08 -31.15 21.08
CA LYS A 54 0.63 -31.64 19.82
C LYS A 54 0.39 -33.15 19.71
N PRO A 55 -0.18 -33.66 18.60
CA PRO A 55 -0.37 -35.08 18.38
C PRO A 55 0.98 -35.82 18.29
N ASN A 56 0.98 -37.08 18.74
CA ASN A 56 2.17 -37.92 18.71
C ASN A 56 2.50 -38.34 17.25
N GLY A 57 3.77 -38.19 16.84
CA GLY A 57 4.26 -38.60 15.53
C GLY A 57 4.74 -37.46 14.64
N GLN A 58 4.99 -37.78 13.36
CA GLN A 58 5.42 -36.82 12.34
C GLN A 58 4.25 -36.43 11.44
N ALA A 59 4.07 -35.13 11.20
CA ALA A 59 3.05 -34.61 10.29
C ALA A 59 3.28 -35.17 8.88
N GLY A 60 2.20 -35.55 8.18
CA GLY A 60 2.24 -36.21 6.87
C GLY A 60 2.46 -37.73 6.93
N LYS A 61 3.06 -38.25 8.01
CA LYS A 61 3.27 -39.70 8.21
C LYS A 61 2.25 -40.32 9.16
N ASN A 62 2.02 -39.69 10.31
CA ASN A 62 1.15 -40.21 11.37
C ASN A 62 -0.18 -39.46 11.48
N PHE A 63 -0.17 -38.17 11.16
CA PHE A 63 -1.35 -37.31 11.21
C PHE A 63 -1.24 -36.22 10.14
N THR A 64 -2.36 -35.63 9.74
CA THR A 64 -2.37 -34.42 8.91
C THR A 64 -2.64 -33.20 9.80
N ILE A 65 -1.95 -32.09 9.53
CA ILE A 65 -2.12 -30.85 10.32
C ILE A 65 -3.57 -30.37 10.22
N GLN A 66 -4.19 -30.51 9.05
CA GLN A 66 -5.57 -30.11 8.81
C GLN A 66 -6.57 -30.91 9.67
N ASP A 67 -6.40 -32.23 9.80
CA ASP A 67 -7.29 -33.07 10.61
C ASP A 67 -7.18 -32.73 12.10
N GLU A 68 -5.96 -32.57 12.59
CA GLU A 68 -5.66 -32.27 14.00
C GLU A 68 -6.03 -30.83 14.39
N MET A 69 -6.10 -29.93 13.41
CA MET A 69 -6.71 -28.61 13.58
C MET A 69 -8.25 -28.65 13.59
N GLY A 70 -8.88 -29.80 13.37
CA GLY A 70 -10.34 -29.94 13.28
C GLY A 70 -10.93 -29.37 11.98
N LEU A 71 -10.12 -29.22 10.92
CA LEU A 71 -10.48 -28.59 9.65
C LEU A 71 -10.54 -29.60 8.48
N ARG A 72 -10.64 -30.90 8.78
CA ARG A 72 -10.71 -31.98 7.77
C ARG A 72 -11.75 -31.71 6.68
N HIS A 73 -12.90 -31.15 7.05
CA HIS A 73 -14.02 -30.88 6.14
C HIS A 73 -14.10 -29.42 5.66
N ASP A 74 -13.13 -28.58 6.03
CA ASP A 74 -13.10 -27.15 5.69
C ASP A 74 -11.71 -26.78 5.14
N ALA A 75 -11.40 -27.33 3.97
CA ALA A 75 -10.13 -27.11 3.29
C ALA A 75 -9.90 -25.64 2.94
N GLU A 76 -10.95 -24.90 2.63
CA GLU A 76 -10.86 -23.48 2.28
C GLU A 76 -10.39 -22.65 3.48
N ARG A 77 -10.96 -22.88 4.66
CA ARG A 77 -10.50 -22.22 5.89
C ARG A 77 -9.09 -22.63 6.29
N TYR A 78 -8.74 -23.92 6.15
CA TYR A 78 -7.37 -24.36 6.38
C TYR A 78 -6.39 -23.63 5.45
N ASN A 79 -6.69 -23.56 4.16
CA ASN A 79 -5.84 -22.87 3.18
C ASN A 79 -5.69 -21.37 3.47
N ARG A 80 -6.75 -20.69 3.93
CA ARG A 80 -6.65 -19.29 4.40
C ARG A 80 -5.69 -19.15 5.57
N LEU A 81 -5.85 -19.99 6.60
CA LEU A 81 -4.97 -19.99 7.77
C LEU A 81 -3.52 -20.34 7.41
N TYR A 82 -3.33 -21.27 6.48
CA TYR A 82 -2.01 -21.64 5.96
C TYR A 82 -1.33 -20.49 5.22
N ARG A 83 -2.07 -19.78 4.35
CA ARG A 83 -1.56 -18.60 3.64
C ARG A 83 -1.08 -17.53 4.61
N ILE A 84 -1.88 -17.23 5.64
CA ILE A 84 -1.48 -16.32 6.72
C ILE A 84 -0.13 -16.77 7.31
N VAL A 85 -0.02 -18.02 7.76
CA VAL A 85 1.23 -18.50 8.37
C VAL A 85 2.42 -18.41 7.40
N LYS A 86 2.19 -18.69 6.11
CA LYS A 86 3.18 -18.57 5.05
C LYS A 86 3.62 -17.12 4.84
N ASP A 87 2.70 -16.18 4.80
CA ASP A 87 3.00 -14.76 4.59
C ASP A 87 3.87 -14.22 5.72
N TYR A 88 3.55 -14.56 6.98
CA TYR A 88 4.40 -14.20 8.12
C TYR A 88 5.74 -14.95 8.13
N THR A 89 5.77 -16.20 7.67
CA THR A 89 7.03 -16.93 7.51
C THR A 89 7.96 -16.20 6.54
N HIS A 90 7.43 -15.73 5.40
CA HIS A 90 8.22 -15.00 4.41
C HIS A 90 8.64 -13.61 4.89
N GLU A 91 7.80 -12.94 5.69
CA GLU A 91 8.08 -11.60 6.20
C GLU A 91 9.13 -11.59 7.31
N TYR A 92 9.07 -12.56 8.24
CA TYR A 92 9.89 -12.54 9.45
C TYR A 92 11.09 -13.52 9.41
N LEU A 93 11.05 -14.55 8.55
CA LEU A 93 12.06 -15.61 8.51
C LEU A 93 12.80 -15.65 7.16
N SER A 94 14.04 -16.12 7.19
CA SER A 94 14.85 -16.22 5.98
C SER A 94 14.47 -17.47 5.19
N VAL A 95 13.70 -17.34 4.11
CA VAL A 95 13.17 -18.48 3.33
C VAL A 95 14.24 -19.44 2.77
N HIS A 96 15.49 -18.99 2.63
CA HIS A 96 16.61 -19.79 2.14
C HIS A 96 17.34 -20.60 3.23
N LYS A 97 16.87 -20.52 4.48
CA LYS A 97 17.49 -21.22 5.61
C LYS A 97 16.55 -22.28 6.17
N THR A 98 17.10 -23.44 6.48
CA THR A 98 16.37 -24.48 7.21
C THR A 98 16.01 -24.00 8.61
N ILE A 99 15.01 -24.61 9.27
CA ILE A 99 14.57 -24.15 10.59
C ILE A 99 15.70 -24.13 11.64
N SER A 100 16.62 -25.08 11.59
CA SER A 100 17.77 -25.15 12.50
C SER A 100 18.74 -23.99 12.31
N GLN A 101 18.76 -23.39 11.11
CA GLN A 101 19.59 -22.23 10.74
C GLN A 101 18.88 -20.89 10.96
N GLN A 102 17.58 -20.89 11.30
CA GLN A 102 16.84 -19.65 11.58
C GLN A 102 17.30 -19.02 12.90
N ASN A 103 17.19 -17.70 12.98
CA ASN A 103 17.32 -17.00 14.26
C ASN A 103 16.13 -17.40 15.17
N ARG A 104 16.41 -18.13 16.25
CA ARG A 104 15.39 -18.63 17.18
C ARG A 104 14.50 -17.51 17.75
N MET A 105 15.06 -16.34 18.03
CA MET A 105 14.27 -15.21 18.53
C MET A 105 13.25 -14.72 17.49
N ARG A 106 13.67 -14.57 16.22
CA ARG A 106 12.75 -14.17 15.14
C ARG A 106 11.69 -15.22 14.85
N LEU A 107 12.05 -16.50 14.96
CA LEU A 107 11.09 -17.59 14.83
C LEU A 107 10.01 -17.53 15.93
N ASP A 108 10.43 -17.39 17.19
CA ASP A 108 9.50 -17.29 18.31
C ASP A 108 8.67 -16.00 18.26
N GLU A 109 9.25 -14.89 17.79
CA GLU A 109 8.55 -13.62 17.55
C GLU A 109 7.47 -13.75 16.47
N ALA A 110 7.80 -14.33 15.30
CA ALA A 110 6.83 -14.56 14.24
C ALA A 110 5.65 -15.43 14.73
N ILE A 111 5.94 -16.48 15.50
CA ILE A 111 4.91 -17.34 16.10
C ILE A 111 4.06 -16.56 17.10
N ALA A 112 4.66 -15.72 17.93
CA ALA A 112 3.95 -14.91 18.92
C ALA A 112 3.03 -13.88 18.26
N ILE A 113 3.48 -13.23 17.18
CA ILE A 113 2.68 -12.29 16.39
C ILE A 113 1.46 -13.00 15.80
N ILE A 114 1.67 -14.13 15.10
CA ILE A 114 0.58 -14.93 14.52
C ILE A 114 -0.41 -15.36 15.61
N GLY A 115 0.09 -15.81 16.76
CA GLY A 115 -0.72 -16.22 17.90
C GLY A 115 -1.56 -15.09 18.51
N LYS A 116 -1.02 -13.86 18.51
CA LYS A 116 -1.68 -12.65 19.04
C LYS A 116 -2.78 -12.16 18.09
N GLU A 117 -2.51 -12.12 16.80
CA GLU A 117 -3.43 -11.59 15.79
C GLU A 117 -4.53 -12.59 15.45
N PHE A 118 -4.18 -13.87 15.31
CA PHE A 118 -5.12 -14.91 14.91
C PHE A 118 -5.44 -15.80 16.11
N LYS A 119 -6.44 -15.36 16.89
CA LYS A 119 -6.96 -16.06 18.10
C LYS A 119 -7.23 -17.56 17.90
N TYR A 120 -7.43 -18.02 16.67
CA TYR A 120 -7.57 -19.44 16.33
C TYR A 120 -6.33 -20.26 16.76
N PHE A 121 -5.12 -19.77 16.50
CA PHE A 121 -3.88 -20.47 16.83
C PHE A 121 -3.60 -20.50 18.34
N GLY A 122 -4.16 -19.55 19.11
CA GLY A 122 -4.05 -19.53 20.57
C GLY A 122 -4.72 -20.71 21.29
N LYS A 123 -5.44 -21.58 20.58
CA LYS A 123 -6.04 -22.81 21.12
C LYS A 123 -5.07 -23.99 21.14
N PHE A 124 -3.92 -23.91 20.46
CA PHE A 124 -2.97 -25.01 20.34
C PHE A 124 -1.78 -24.80 21.25
N GLU A 125 -1.36 -25.86 21.94
CA GLU A 125 -0.22 -25.78 22.86
C GLU A 125 1.07 -25.40 22.12
N GLY A 126 1.73 -24.33 22.57
CA GLY A 126 2.98 -23.85 21.96
C GLY A 126 2.85 -23.43 20.49
N PHE A 127 1.63 -23.17 20.00
CA PHE A 127 1.35 -22.83 18.60
C PHE A 127 1.91 -23.86 17.62
N TRP A 128 1.79 -25.16 17.96
CA TRP A 128 2.39 -26.23 17.17
C TRP A 128 1.96 -26.28 15.69
N PRO A 129 0.73 -25.89 15.27
CA PRO A 129 0.38 -25.87 13.85
C PRO A 129 1.16 -24.80 13.08
N THR A 130 1.32 -23.62 13.69
CA THR A 130 2.12 -22.52 13.13
C THR A 130 3.57 -22.95 12.96
N ARG A 131 4.18 -23.54 14.00
CA ARG A 131 5.55 -24.09 13.92
C ARG A 131 5.67 -25.08 12.75
N ARG A 132 4.77 -26.06 12.66
CA ARG A 132 4.85 -27.09 11.60
C ARG A 132 4.63 -26.55 10.19
N ASN A 133 3.76 -25.57 10.01
CA ASN A 133 3.59 -24.93 8.71
C ASN A 133 4.84 -24.14 8.32
N ASN A 134 5.48 -23.44 9.27
CA ASN A 134 6.76 -22.77 9.03
C ASN A 134 7.86 -23.80 8.66
N ASP A 135 7.96 -24.92 9.39
CA ASP A 135 8.91 -26.01 9.09
C ASP A 135 8.78 -26.46 7.64
N SER A 136 7.54 -26.79 7.22
CA SER A 136 7.26 -27.33 5.90
C SER A 136 7.55 -26.34 4.77
N GLU A 137 7.25 -25.05 4.96
CA GLU A 137 7.56 -24.04 3.93
C GLU A 137 9.07 -23.76 3.81
N LEU A 138 9.80 -23.71 4.94
CA LEU A 138 11.24 -23.52 4.93
C LEU A 138 11.98 -24.71 4.33
N GLU A 139 11.54 -25.95 4.62
CA GLU A 139 12.11 -27.18 4.05
C GLU A 139 11.93 -27.21 2.51
N LYS A 140 10.71 -26.97 2.01
CA LYS A 140 10.46 -26.91 0.55
C LYS A 140 11.30 -25.85 -0.16
N LYS A 141 11.51 -24.69 0.47
CA LYS A 141 12.28 -23.59 -0.12
C LYS A 141 13.79 -23.84 -0.06
N ALA A 142 14.29 -24.43 1.01
CA ALA A 142 15.68 -24.88 1.10
C ALA A 142 15.98 -25.92 0.00
N GLU A 143 15.13 -26.95 -0.13
CA GLU A 143 15.28 -27.97 -1.20
C GLU A 143 15.20 -27.38 -2.61
N ALA A 144 14.38 -26.36 -2.82
CA ALA A 144 14.30 -25.67 -4.11
C ALA A 144 15.55 -24.83 -4.39
N SER A 145 16.13 -24.21 -3.36
CA SER A 145 17.38 -23.46 -3.44
C SER A 145 18.57 -24.37 -3.72
N ASP A 146 18.64 -25.53 -3.06
CA ASP A 146 19.69 -26.53 -3.28
C ASP A 146 19.62 -27.10 -4.70
N ARG A 147 18.41 -27.36 -5.20
CA ARG A 147 18.19 -27.75 -6.60
C ARG A 147 18.62 -26.68 -7.59
N ALA A 148 18.28 -25.41 -7.33
CA ALA A 148 18.70 -24.31 -8.20
C ALA A 148 20.22 -24.10 -8.19
N GLY A 149 20.86 -24.22 -7.03
CA GLY A 149 22.32 -24.14 -6.90
C GLY A 149 23.03 -25.26 -7.68
N ALA A 150 22.51 -26.49 -7.59
CA ALA A 150 23.06 -27.63 -8.35
C ALA A 150 22.98 -27.39 -9.88
N THR A 151 21.89 -26.81 -10.38
CA THR A 151 21.73 -26.49 -11.81
C THR A 151 22.71 -25.41 -12.28
N ILE A 152 23.01 -24.40 -11.45
CA ILE A 152 23.99 -23.36 -11.80
C ILE A 152 25.40 -23.97 -11.88
N THR A 153 25.79 -24.79 -10.91
CA THR A 153 27.10 -25.47 -10.93
C THR A 153 27.24 -26.42 -12.12
N GLU A 154 26.17 -27.08 -12.55
CA GLU A 154 26.16 -27.94 -13.74
C GLU A 154 26.29 -27.13 -15.04
N LEU A 155 25.68 -25.94 -15.12
CA LEU A 155 25.84 -25.02 -16.25
C LEU A 155 27.24 -24.41 -16.32
N GLU A 156 27.82 -24.02 -15.17
CA GLU A 156 29.20 -23.50 -15.11
C GLU A 156 30.22 -24.58 -15.52
N ALA A 157 30.01 -25.83 -15.11
CA ALA A 157 30.84 -26.95 -15.54
C ALA A 157 30.73 -27.24 -17.06
N ALA A 158 29.60 -26.91 -17.69
CA ALA A 158 29.40 -27.08 -19.13
C ALA A 158 30.01 -25.96 -19.98
N THR A 159 30.39 -24.82 -19.39
CA THR A 159 30.90 -23.64 -20.10
C THR A 159 32.42 -23.49 -20.13
N VAL A 160 33.17 -24.37 -19.44
CA VAL A 160 34.65 -24.27 -19.30
C VAL A 160 35.38 -25.21 -20.28
N ASP A 161 34.89 -25.35 -21.51
CA ASP A 161 35.56 -26.18 -22.54
C ASP A 161 35.41 -25.62 -23.97
N SER A 162 35.31 -24.31 -24.11
CA SER A 162 35.20 -23.65 -25.42
C SER A 162 36.08 -22.41 -25.53
N ASP A 163 37.39 -22.60 -25.38
CA ASP A 163 38.42 -21.64 -25.82
C ASP A 163 39.00 -22.11 -27.16
N GLU A 164 38.60 -21.51 -28.29
CA GLU A 164 39.51 -21.19 -29.42
C GLU A 164 38.96 -19.99 -30.21
N ASP A 165 39.83 -18.99 -30.36
CA ASP A 165 39.91 -17.92 -31.36
C ASP A 165 38.82 -16.84 -31.43
N GLU A 166 39.18 -15.58 -31.12
CA GLU A 166 38.99 -14.48 -32.08
C GLU A 166 39.79 -13.20 -31.77
N GLU A 167 40.27 -12.59 -32.86
CA GLU A 167 41.20 -11.47 -32.97
C GLU A 167 40.59 -10.08 -32.68
N ASN A 168 41.36 -9.26 -31.95
CA ASN A 168 41.88 -7.94 -32.35
C ASN A 168 40.99 -7.00 -33.22
N LEU A 169 40.56 -5.85 -32.67
CA LEU A 169 40.27 -4.64 -33.48
C LEU A 169 40.43 -3.33 -32.67
N ASP A 170 41.11 -2.40 -33.32
CA ASP A 170 41.71 -1.15 -32.82
C ASP A 170 40.75 0.04 -32.60
N THR A 171 41.23 0.92 -31.71
CA THR A 171 40.76 2.28 -31.39
C THR A 171 41.02 3.31 -32.51
N ASN A 172 40.10 4.29 -32.69
CA ASN A 172 40.33 5.76 -32.78
C ASN A 172 39.25 6.51 -33.58
N ASN A 173 38.68 7.59 -33.01
CA ASN A 173 38.61 8.92 -33.64
C ASN A 173 37.76 9.92 -32.82
N ALA A 174 38.39 11.01 -32.40
CA ALA A 174 37.74 12.24 -31.95
C ALA A 174 38.10 13.37 -32.93
N LYS A 175 37.10 14.14 -33.39
CA LYS A 175 37.34 15.34 -34.21
C LYS A 175 36.42 16.49 -33.78
N THR A 176 37.11 17.59 -33.47
CA THR A 176 36.66 18.91 -33.04
C THR A 176 36.01 19.69 -34.19
N LEU A 177 34.98 20.49 -33.90
CA LEU A 177 34.49 21.56 -34.79
C LEU A 177 34.24 22.84 -33.99
N THR A 178 34.91 23.92 -34.39
CA THR A 178 34.76 25.28 -33.88
C THR A 178 34.15 26.16 -34.97
N GLN A 179 33.09 26.92 -34.65
CA GLN A 179 32.65 28.07 -35.47
C GLN A 179 32.08 29.19 -34.59
N LYS A 180 32.47 30.43 -34.92
CA LYS A 180 32.07 31.70 -34.28
C LYS A 180 30.73 32.22 -34.83
N PRO A 181 29.95 33.03 -34.06
CA PRO A 181 28.65 33.56 -34.50
C PRO A 181 28.74 34.97 -35.11
N ASN A 182 27.74 35.31 -35.93
CA ASN A 182 27.44 36.66 -36.40
C ASN A 182 26.13 37.17 -35.75
N PRO A 183 25.97 38.49 -35.48
CA PRO A 183 24.94 39.01 -34.56
C PRO A 183 23.73 39.69 -35.26
N LEU A 184 22.77 40.17 -34.44
CA LEU A 184 21.55 41.01 -34.66
C LEU A 184 20.24 40.18 -34.48
N HIS A 185 19.19 40.51 -33.70
CA HIS A 185 18.73 41.64 -32.84
C HIS A 185 17.71 41.03 -31.80
N PRO A 186 17.01 41.76 -30.88
CA PRO A 186 17.14 41.55 -29.44
C PRO A 186 15.78 41.56 -28.69
N ILE A 187 15.19 40.41 -28.39
CA ILE A 187 14.12 40.33 -27.37
C ILE A 187 14.31 39.03 -26.58
N CYS A 188 14.28 39.15 -25.25
CA CYS A 188 14.54 38.12 -24.22
C CYS A 188 16.02 37.76 -23.95
N ARG A 189 16.74 38.74 -23.39
CA ARG A 189 18.07 38.58 -22.79
C ARG A 189 17.98 38.09 -21.34
N HIS A 190 17.31 36.97 -21.10
CA HIS A 190 17.53 36.12 -19.92
C HIS A 190 17.80 34.70 -20.41
N VAL A 191 18.81 34.57 -21.28
CA VAL A 191 19.57 33.33 -21.36
C VAL A 191 20.22 33.21 -19.99
N LEU A 192 19.68 32.33 -19.16
CA LEU A 192 20.39 31.74 -18.03
C LEU A 192 21.57 30.97 -18.62
N VAL A 193 22.62 31.69 -19.03
CA VAL A 193 23.96 31.16 -18.89
C VAL A 193 24.04 30.92 -17.39
N PHE A 194 24.13 29.67 -16.96
CA PHE A 194 24.51 29.33 -15.60
C PHE A 194 26.06 29.37 -15.61
N PRO A 195 26.72 30.52 -15.35
CA PRO A 195 28.17 30.63 -15.51
C PRO A 195 28.95 29.72 -14.55
N ASP A 196 28.29 29.17 -13.53
CA ASP A 196 28.90 28.25 -12.58
C ASP A 196 28.01 27.04 -12.36
N LEU A 197 27.88 26.18 -13.39
CA LEU A 197 27.46 24.80 -13.13
C LEU A 197 28.41 24.20 -12.08
N PRO A 198 27.89 23.50 -11.05
CA PRO A 198 28.74 22.90 -10.03
C PRO A 198 29.78 22.00 -10.70
N LYS A 199 31.04 22.05 -10.23
CA LYS A 199 32.19 21.34 -10.83
C LYS A 199 31.98 19.82 -10.95
N LYS A 200 31.02 19.28 -10.20
CA LYS A 200 30.49 17.92 -10.35
C LYS A 200 28.98 18.03 -10.54
N ILE A 201 28.54 17.96 -11.79
CA ILE A 201 27.11 17.91 -12.12
C ILE A 201 26.64 16.48 -11.88
N ASN A 202 25.58 16.32 -11.09
CA ASN A 202 24.94 15.02 -10.88
C ASN A 202 24.36 14.47 -12.19
N ALA A 203 24.40 13.15 -12.32
CA ALA A 203 23.81 12.42 -13.45
C ALA A 203 22.34 12.81 -13.72
N ARG A 204 21.56 13.12 -12.68
CA ARG A 204 20.17 13.59 -12.83
C ARG A 204 20.09 14.94 -13.54
N ILE A 205 20.90 15.91 -13.12
CA ILE A 205 20.94 17.24 -13.76
C ILE A 205 21.35 17.08 -15.22
N LEU A 206 22.37 16.23 -15.49
CA LEU A 206 22.80 15.93 -16.86
C LEU A 206 21.67 15.29 -17.70
N SER A 207 20.95 14.30 -17.17
CA SER A 207 19.81 13.67 -17.85
C SER A 207 18.71 14.69 -18.18
N LEU A 208 18.34 15.55 -17.23
CA LEU A 208 17.34 16.60 -17.45
C LEU A 208 17.80 17.61 -18.50
N TYR A 209 19.09 17.98 -18.52
CA TYR A 209 19.67 18.81 -19.58
C TYR A 209 19.62 18.12 -20.94
N SER A 210 19.88 16.81 -21.02
CA SER A 210 19.79 16.04 -22.26
C SER A 210 18.35 15.98 -22.79
N SER A 211 17.38 15.65 -21.93
CA SER A 211 15.96 15.62 -22.30
C SER A 211 15.42 17.00 -22.71
N ARG A 212 15.86 18.05 -22.02
CA ARG A 212 15.60 19.44 -22.43
C ARG A 212 16.18 19.74 -23.81
N GLN A 213 17.42 19.32 -24.07
CA GLN A 213 18.09 19.57 -25.34
C GLN A 213 17.39 18.86 -26.50
N ILE A 214 16.96 17.61 -26.30
CA ILE A 214 16.16 16.86 -27.29
C ILE A 214 14.90 17.65 -27.68
N LEU A 215 14.15 18.16 -26.70
CA LEU A 215 12.95 18.97 -26.98
C LEU A 215 13.27 20.28 -27.72
N ILE A 216 14.40 20.91 -27.40
CA ILE A 216 14.85 22.12 -28.11
C ILE A 216 15.26 21.79 -29.54
N ASP A 217 15.91 20.65 -29.76
CA ASP A 217 16.35 20.22 -31.07
C ASP A 217 15.13 19.85 -31.96
N GLU A 218 14.09 19.26 -31.38
CA GLU A 218 12.87 18.85 -32.09
C GLU A 218 11.88 20.01 -32.33
N GLY A 219 11.69 20.89 -31.33
CA GLY A 219 10.62 21.91 -31.37
C GLY A 219 11.10 23.35 -31.17
N GLY A 220 12.41 23.59 -31.06
CA GLY A 220 13.00 24.90 -30.80
C GLY A 220 12.97 25.31 -29.32
N LEU A 221 13.55 26.47 -29.03
CA LEU A 221 13.73 26.98 -27.65
C LEU A 221 12.41 27.18 -26.87
N PHE A 222 11.28 27.25 -27.59
CA PHE A 222 9.94 27.46 -27.04
C PHE A 222 9.05 26.21 -27.19
N ALA A 223 9.63 25.04 -27.48
CA ALA A 223 8.86 23.82 -27.57
C ALA A 223 8.08 23.55 -26.27
N PRO A 224 6.82 23.08 -26.36
CA PRO A 224 6.07 22.63 -25.20
C PRO A 224 6.91 21.64 -24.38
N GLY A 225 7.07 21.90 -23.08
CA GLY A 225 7.85 21.06 -22.16
C GLY A 225 9.27 21.57 -21.85
N VAL A 226 9.87 22.47 -22.65
CA VAL A 226 11.20 23.04 -22.33
C VAL A 226 11.19 23.75 -20.97
N TYR A 227 10.14 24.54 -20.71
CA TYR A 227 9.95 25.22 -19.42
C TYR A 227 9.80 24.25 -18.23
N PHE A 228 9.15 23.10 -18.44
CA PHE A 228 9.03 22.06 -17.42
C PHE A 228 10.42 21.51 -17.06
N PHE A 229 11.25 21.17 -18.05
CA PHE A 229 12.62 20.73 -17.77
C PHE A 229 13.49 21.81 -17.14
N ASP A 230 13.34 23.08 -17.53
CA ASP A 230 14.03 24.21 -16.88
C ASP A 230 13.71 24.29 -15.38
N GLN A 231 12.44 24.10 -15.01
CA GLN A 231 12.04 24.05 -13.60
C GLN A 231 12.60 22.84 -12.86
N GLN A 232 12.63 21.67 -13.50
CA GLN A 232 13.18 20.45 -12.91
C GLN A 232 14.70 20.54 -12.71
N ILE A 233 15.43 21.12 -13.67
CA ILE A 233 16.87 21.41 -13.56
C ILE A 233 17.11 22.37 -12.40
N CYS A 234 16.34 23.47 -12.32
CA CYS A 234 16.46 24.42 -11.22
C CYS A 234 16.18 23.77 -9.85
N ALA A 235 15.19 22.88 -9.78
CA ALA A 235 14.88 22.13 -8.57
C ALA A 235 16.03 21.19 -8.19
N ALA A 236 16.56 20.42 -9.14
CA ALA A 236 17.66 19.49 -8.91
C ALA A 236 18.95 20.21 -8.47
N ILE A 237 19.27 21.37 -9.05
CA ILE A 237 20.42 22.20 -8.62
C ILE A 237 20.24 22.67 -7.16
N ARG A 238 19.05 23.18 -6.80
CA ARG A 238 18.76 23.60 -5.40
C ARG A 238 18.83 22.43 -4.42
N GLN A 239 18.39 21.24 -4.85
CA GLN A 239 18.45 20.03 -4.04
C GLN A 239 19.90 19.64 -3.74
N GLU A 240 20.81 19.80 -4.70
CA GLU A 240 22.23 19.51 -4.52
C GLU A 240 22.95 20.49 -3.62
N GLU A 241 22.74 21.80 -3.85
CA GLU A 241 23.40 22.86 -3.07
C GLU A 241 23.01 22.81 -1.59
N HIS A 242 21.76 22.43 -1.31
CA HIS A 242 21.19 22.41 0.04
C HIS A 242 20.93 21.01 0.56
N LYS A 243 21.50 19.96 -0.07
CA LYS A 243 21.24 18.55 0.30
C LYS A 243 21.45 18.29 1.79
N ASP A 244 22.59 18.72 2.32
CA ASP A 244 22.93 18.54 3.73
C ASP A 244 21.96 19.26 4.67
N GLN A 245 21.46 20.44 4.27
CA GLN A 245 20.48 21.20 5.03
C GLN A 245 19.12 20.48 5.07
N TYR A 246 18.70 19.87 3.96
CA TYR A 246 17.47 19.08 3.92
C TYR A 246 17.60 17.78 4.72
N HIS A 247 18.77 17.11 4.69
CA HIS A 247 19.04 15.99 5.59
C HIS A 247 18.99 16.40 7.07
N GLU A 248 19.56 17.55 7.42
CA GLU A 248 19.51 18.07 8.78
C GLU A 248 18.07 18.43 9.20
N LEU A 249 17.29 19.04 8.30
CA LEU A 249 15.88 19.34 8.52
C LEU A 249 15.07 18.05 8.76
N GLY A 250 15.26 17.04 7.91
CA GLY A 250 14.57 15.76 8.07
C GLY A 250 14.91 15.07 9.39
N ARG A 251 16.19 15.09 9.80
CA ARG A 251 16.60 14.60 11.12
C ARG A 251 15.94 15.39 12.26
N LYS A 252 15.88 16.73 12.17
CA LYS A 252 15.21 17.57 13.17
C LYS A 252 13.71 17.29 13.28
N GLN A 253 13.07 16.90 12.17
CA GLN A 253 11.65 16.57 12.11
C GLN A 253 11.35 15.07 12.28
N ASN A 254 12.37 14.26 12.59
CA ASN A 254 12.26 12.80 12.72
C ASN A 254 11.71 12.09 11.47
N TRP A 255 11.98 12.62 10.28
CA TRP A 255 11.61 11.94 9.03
C TRP A 255 12.49 10.70 8.83
N PRO A 256 11.92 9.55 8.42
CA PRO A 256 12.68 8.34 8.19
C PRO A 256 13.69 8.55 7.04
N GLU A 257 14.97 8.27 7.30
CA GLU A 257 16.03 8.42 6.30
C GLU A 257 15.94 7.38 5.18
N ASN A 258 15.37 6.20 5.47
CA ASN A 258 15.17 5.12 4.51
C ASN A 258 13.71 4.70 4.48
N ILE A 259 13.05 4.93 3.35
CA ILE A 259 11.67 4.53 3.14
C ILE A 259 11.64 3.07 2.67
N ASN A 260 10.89 2.24 3.39
CA ASN A 260 10.63 0.88 2.92
C ASN A 260 9.46 0.90 1.92
N PHE A 261 9.78 1.07 0.65
CA PHE A 261 8.80 1.10 -0.44
C PHE A 261 7.97 -0.17 -0.58
N PHE A 262 8.51 -1.33 -0.19
CA PHE A 262 7.74 -2.57 -0.16
C PHE A 262 6.66 -2.54 0.94
N SER A 263 6.97 -1.95 2.09
CA SER A 263 5.98 -1.69 3.15
C SER A 263 4.92 -0.69 2.70
N ALA A 264 5.33 0.41 2.05
CA ALA A 264 4.39 1.41 1.52
C ALA A 264 3.40 0.76 0.53
N TYR A 265 3.90 0.00 -0.44
CA TYR A 265 3.10 -0.81 -1.36
C TYR A 265 2.07 -1.68 -0.63
N LYS A 266 2.51 -2.51 0.33
CA LYS A 266 1.61 -3.39 1.09
C LYS A 266 0.52 -2.61 1.83
N ARG A 267 0.88 -1.50 2.47
CA ARG A 267 -0.09 -0.66 3.19
C ARG A 267 -1.12 -0.03 2.26
N VAL A 268 -0.71 0.45 1.08
CA VAL A 268 -1.65 0.96 0.07
C VAL A 268 -2.64 -0.12 -0.40
N LEU A 269 -2.22 -1.39 -0.52
CA LEU A 269 -3.16 -2.48 -0.80
C LEU A 269 -4.25 -2.61 0.27
N HIS A 270 -3.90 -2.39 1.54
CA HIS A 270 -4.86 -2.40 2.66
C HIS A 270 -5.76 -1.16 2.71
N MET A 271 -5.45 -0.12 1.93
CA MET A 271 -6.27 1.10 1.85
C MET A 271 -7.45 1.00 0.88
N ARG A 272 -7.65 -0.15 0.20
CA ARG A 272 -8.70 -0.32 -0.82
C ARG A 272 -10.06 0.24 -0.41
N ASP A 273 -10.52 -0.09 0.80
CA ASP A 273 -11.86 0.30 1.26
C ASP A 273 -11.96 1.83 1.47
N TYR A 274 -10.90 2.46 2.00
CA TYR A 274 -10.82 3.92 2.15
C TYR A 274 -10.77 4.64 0.80
N LEU A 275 -9.97 4.13 -0.14
CA LEU A 275 -9.85 4.68 -1.49
C LEU A 275 -11.17 4.55 -2.26
N THR A 276 -11.87 3.42 -2.08
CA THR A 276 -13.18 3.20 -2.67
C THR A 276 -14.23 4.14 -2.07
N ALA A 277 -14.26 4.27 -0.74
CA ALA A 277 -15.14 5.21 -0.06
C ALA A 277 -14.92 6.65 -0.55
N MET A 278 -13.67 7.04 -0.75
CA MET A 278 -13.34 8.37 -1.28
C MET A 278 -13.85 8.62 -2.70
N ILE A 279 -14.07 7.57 -3.50
CA ILE A 279 -14.67 7.66 -4.84
C ILE A 279 -16.19 7.68 -4.76
N THR A 280 -16.78 6.85 -3.89
CA THR A 280 -18.22 6.55 -3.90
C THR A 280 -19.05 7.35 -2.89
N ASP A 281 -18.42 7.95 -1.89
CA ASP A 281 -19.07 8.69 -0.81
C ASP A 281 -18.67 10.17 -0.89
N LYS A 282 -19.65 10.99 -1.28
CA LYS A 282 -19.52 12.45 -1.35
C LYS A 282 -19.03 13.08 -0.06
N THR A 283 -19.61 12.68 1.09
CA THR A 283 -19.26 13.28 2.39
C THR A 283 -17.80 13.00 2.71
N TYR A 284 -17.35 11.78 2.39
CA TYR A 284 -15.97 11.38 2.58
C TYR A 284 -15.02 12.18 1.69
N LEU A 285 -15.40 12.42 0.43
CA LEU A 285 -14.60 13.21 -0.50
C LEU A 285 -14.48 14.68 -0.07
N GLU A 286 -15.60 15.33 0.24
CA GLU A 286 -15.64 16.75 0.63
C GLU A 286 -14.89 17.04 1.94
N THR A 287 -14.80 16.05 2.84
CA THR A 287 -14.05 16.19 4.09
C THR A 287 -12.55 15.90 3.95
N SER A 288 -12.08 15.48 2.77
CA SER A 288 -10.67 15.16 2.57
C SER A 288 -9.82 16.39 2.25
N ASP A 289 -8.72 16.55 2.99
CA ASP A 289 -7.68 17.55 2.71
C ASP A 289 -7.15 17.46 1.28
N ALA A 290 -6.91 16.25 0.78
CA ALA A 290 -6.36 16.06 -0.56
C ALA A 290 -7.30 16.61 -1.66
N TRP A 291 -8.60 16.42 -1.47
CA TRP A 291 -9.62 16.98 -2.36
C TRP A 291 -9.75 18.49 -2.22
N ASN A 292 -9.79 19.00 -0.99
CA ASN A 292 -9.94 20.43 -0.73
C ASN A 292 -8.72 21.22 -1.22
N SER A 293 -7.50 20.70 -1.03
CA SER A 293 -6.28 21.22 -1.63
C SER A 293 -6.36 21.17 -3.15
N PHE A 294 -6.80 20.04 -3.74
CA PHE A 294 -6.96 19.90 -5.19
C PHE A 294 -7.88 20.98 -5.78
N ILE A 295 -9.06 21.20 -5.17
CA ILE A 295 -10.07 22.16 -5.63
C ILE A 295 -9.60 23.60 -5.43
N SER A 296 -8.97 23.91 -4.30
CA SER A 296 -8.40 25.23 -4.03
C SER A 296 -7.36 25.63 -5.08
N ASP A 297 -6.49 24.69 -5.46
CA ASP A 297 -5.39 24.95 -6.41
C ASP A 297 -5.89 25.25 -7.83
N ILE A 298 -6.93 24.56 -8.27
CA ILE A 298 -7.53 24.80 -9.59
C ILE A 298 -8.53 25.96 -9.58
N ASN A 299 -8.58 26.71 -8.47
CA ASN A 299 -9.46 27.86 -8.26
C ASN A 299 -10.92 27.54 -8.65
N HIS A 300 -11.41 26.38 -8.21
CA HIS A 300 -12.77 25.89 -8.49
C HIS A 300 -13.09 25.61 -9.97
N LYS A 301 -12.11 25.70 -10.88
CA LYS A 301 -12.31 25.40 -12.31
C LYS A 301 -12.10 23.92 -12.62
N ILE A 302 -12.81 23.04 -11.93
CA ILE A 302 -12.70 21.60 -12.18
C ILE A 302 -13.00 21.23 -13.65
N PHE A 303 -13.90 21.99 -14.26
CA PHE A 303 -14.28 21.94 -15.67
C PHE A 303 -13.16 22.37 -16.63
N ALA A 304 -12.31 23.30 -16.24
CA ALA A 304 -11.18 23.71 -17.09
C ALA A 304 -10.10 22.64 -17.15
N PHE A 305 -10.11 21.66 -16.25
CA PHE A 305 -9.07 20.65 -16.16
C PHE A 305 -9.07 19.68 -17.35
N SER A 306 -10.25 19.35 -17.91
CA SER A 306 -10.39 18.47 -19.08
C SER A 306 -10.24 19.19 -20.43
N LYS A 307 -10.63 20.48 -20.50
CA LYS A 307 -10.54 21.31 -21.72
C LYS A 307 -9.26 22.16 -21.81
N SER A 308 -8.39 22.10 -20.80
CA SER A 308 -7.13 22.83 -20.82
C SER A 308 -6.19 22.22 -21.87
N ASP A 309 -6.27 22.72 -23.09
CA ASP A 309 -5.22 22.58 -24.12
C ASP A 309 -3.88 23.21 -23.69
N SER A 310 -3.85 23.85 -22.51
CA SER A 310 -2.68 24.43 -21.88
C SER A 310 -1.96 23.37 -21.04
N PRO A 311 -0.90 22.72 -21.57
CA PRO A 311 -0.03 21.86 -20.77
C PRO A 311 0.58 22.57 -19.55
N LEU A 312 0.55 23.91 -19.51
CA LEU A 312 0.98 24.71 -18.37
C LEU A 312 0.05 24.53 -17.15
N ASP A 313 -1.27 24.52 -17.30
CA ASP A 313 -2.20 24.38 -16.16
C ASP A 313 -2.14 22.96 -15.58
N TYR A 314 -1.99 21.96 -16.45
CA TYR A 314 -1.73 20.59 -16.07
C TYR A 314 -0.38 20.46 -15.35
N SER A 315 0.67 21.15 -15.82
CA SER A 315 1.99 21.14 -15.19
C SER A 315 2.03 21.83 -13.83
N PHE A 316 1.29 22.93 -13.63
CA PHE A 316 1.17 23.58 -12.33
C PHE A 316 0.44 22.69 -11.32
N ALA A 317 -0.62 22.01 -11.76
CA ALA A 317 -1.30 21.01 -10.96
C ALA A 317 -0.41 19.80 -10.62
N LEU A 318 0.52 19.42 -11.51
CA LEU A 318 1.51 18.36 -11.27
C LEU A 318 2.59 18.76 -10.25
N LEU A 319 3.07 20.01 -10.28
CA LEU A 319 4.20 20.47 -9.47
C LEU A 319 3.86 20.64 -7.98
N GLY A 320 2.60 20.95 -7.65
CA GLY A 320 2.13 21.09 -6.26
C GLY A 320 1.79 19.77 -5.55
N ARG A 321 1.68 18.66 -6.30
CA ARG A 321 1.02 17.41 -5.82
C ARG A 321 1.98 16.25 -5.59
N ARG A 322 3.17 16.59 -5.13
CA ARG A 322 4.19 15.61 -4.73
C ARG A 322 3.74 14.85 -3.49
N CYS A 323 4.20 13.61 -3.35
CA CYS A 323 3.89 12.75 -2.21
C CYS A 323 4.70 13.11 -0.94
N GLY A 324 5.13 14.36 -0.80
CA GLY A 324 5.93 14.80 0.33
C GLY A 324 7.20 13.98 0.49
N PHE A 325 7.44 13.46 1.69
CA PHE A 325 8.65 12.74 2.06
C PHE A 325 8.89 11.49 1.19
N TYR A 326 7.82 10.92 0.62
CA TYR A 326 7.90 9.77 -0.28
C TYR A 326 8.55 10.07 -1.63
N GLY A 327 8.62 11.37 -2.00
CA GLY A 327 9.21 11.83 -3.25
C GLY A 327 8.51 11.27 -4.50
N PRO A 328 9.12 11.46 -5.69
CA PRO A 328 8.60 10.95 -6.96
C PRO A 328 8.49 9.43 -7.00
N THR A 329 9.50 8.72 -6.49
CA THR A 329 9.53 7.25 -6.45
C THR A 329 8.37 6.68 -5.64
N GLY A 330 8.13 7.21 -4.44
CA GLY A 330 7.00 6.79 -3.63
C GLY A 330 5.67 7.16 -4.26
N ALA A 331 5.56 8.32 -4.91
CA ALA A 331 4.37 8.70 -5.66
C ALA A 331 4.02 7.70 -6.75
N TYR A 332 5.00 7.26 -7.53
CA TYR A 332 4.80 6.24 -8.56
C TYR A 332 4.36 4.89 -7.96
N ILE A 333 5.00 4.44 -6.88
CA ILE A 333 4.62 3.20 -6.21
C ILE A 333 3.19 3.28 -5.67
N ILE A 334 2.83 4.39 -5.01
CA ILE A 334 1.48 4.59 -4.48
C ILE A 334 0.47 4.57 -5.63
N ASN A 335 0.67 5.39 -6.66
CA ASN A 335 -0.23 5.51 -7.80
C ASN A 335 -0.44 4.17 -8.53
N SER A 336 0.64 3.49 -8.90
CA SER A 336 0.58 2.18 -9.56
C SER A 336 -0.12 1.14 -8.71
N THR A 337 0.07 1.18 -7.38
CA THR A 337 -0.64 0.29 -6.45
C THR A 337 -2.12 0.61 -6.40
N ILE A 338 -2.51 1.88 -6.27
CA ILE A 338 -3.92 2.31 -6.29
C ILE A 338 -4.59 1.88 -7.60
N THR A 339 -3.96 2.17 -8.73
CA THR A 339 -4.46 1.78 -10.07
C THR A 339 -4.73 0.28 -10.12
N ARG A 340 -3.80 -0.54 -9.62
CA ARG A 340 -3.96 -1.99 -9.56
C ARG A 340 -5.08 -2.44 -8.63
N VAL A 341 -5.17 -1.84 -7.44
CA VAL A 341 -6.20 -2.16 -6.44
C VAL A 341 -7.61 -1.90 -6.98
N LEU A 342 -7.75 -0.85 -7.80
CA LEU A 342 -9.02 -0.42 -8.37
C LEU A 342 -9.30 -1.01 -9.76
N ALA A 343 -8.31 -1.61 -10.44
CA ALA A 343 -8.42 -2.11 -11.81
C ALA A 343 -9.58 -3.09 -12.03
N ASN A 344 -9.88 -3.95 -11.05
CA ASN A 344 -10.98 -4.92 -11.18
C ASN A 344 -12.37 -4.27 -11.26
N ASP A 345 -12.49 -3.04 -10.75
CA ASP A 345 -13.75 -2.29 -10.66
C ASP A 345 -13.67 -0.96 -11.44
N GLU A 346 -12.68 -0.78 -12.33
CA GLU A 346 -12.34 0.52 -12.93
C GLU A 346 -13.56 1.20 -13.58
N GLN A 347 -14.30 0.47 -14.43
CA GLN A 347 -15.49 1.02 -15.09
C GLN A 347 -16.58 1.40 -14.07
N LYS A 348 -16.84 0.53 -13.09
CA LYS A 348 -17.86 0.77 -12.05
C LYS A 348 -17.49 1.96 -11.18
N LEU A 349 -16.22 2.07 -10.78
CA LEU A 349 -15.69 3.17 -9.98
C LEU A 349 -15.62 4.46 -10.78
N GLY A 350 -15.36 4.41 -12.08
CA GLY A 350 -15.43 5.57 -12.96
C GLY A 350 -16.84 6.16 -13.01
N TYR A 351 -17.87 5.32 -13.17
CA TYR A 351 -19.26 5.78 -13.08
C TYR A 351 -19.64 6.31 -11.69
N ALA A 352 -19.17 5.65 -10.63
CA ALA A 352 -19.44 6.11 -9.28
C ALA A 352 -18.76 7.47 -9.00
N LEU A 353 -17.52 7.63 -9.44
CA LEU A 353 -16.80 8.90 -9.36
C LEU A 353 -17.56 10.01 -10.07
N TYR A 354 -18.02 9.74 -11.30
CA TYR A 354 -18.79 10.69 -12.08
C TYR A 354 -20.03 11.17 -11.31
N GLY A 355 -20.81 10.25 -10.75
CA GLY A 355 -21.97 10.58 -9.92
C GLY A 355 -21.61 11.42 -8.69
N THR A 356 -20.57 11.01 -7.94
CA THR A 356 -20.12 11.76 -6.75
C THR A 356 -19.69 13.19 -7.11
N LEU A 357 -18.94 13.36 -8.21
CA LEU A 357 -18.48 14.67 -8.64
C LEU A 357 -19.63 15.54 -9.15
N ASP A 358 -20.56 14.95 -9.91
CA ASP A 358 -21.76 15.63 -10.40
C ASP A 358 -22.63 16.14 -9.22
N ASP A 359 -22.79 15.34 -8.17
CA ASP A 359 -23.51 15.74 -6.94
C ASP A 359 -22.81 16.89 -6.21
N ILE A 360 -21.47 16.88 -6.11
CA ILE A 360 -20.69 17.96 -5.48
C ILE A 360 -20.82 19.24 -6.32
N ILE A 361 -20.71 19.09 -7.64
CA ILE A 361 -20.76 20.20 -8.59
C ILE A 361 -22.13 20.86 -8.56
N THR A 362 -23.19 20.07 -8.66
CA THR A 362 -24.56 20.58 -8.73
C THR A 362 -24.90 21.36 -7.46
N GLU A 363 -24.57 20.83 -6.28
CA GLU A 363 -24.88 21.52 -5.01
C GLU A 363 -24.05 22.78 -4.77
N ASN A 364 -22.76 22.79 -5.16
CA ASN A 364 -21.88 23.92 -4.86
C ASN A 364 -21.89 25.02 -5.94
N TYR A 365 -22.32 24.69 -7.17
CA TYR A 365 -22.17 25.58 -8.33
C TYR A 365 -23.46 25.85 -9.10
N GLU A 366 -24.63 25.63 -8.47
CA GLU A 366 -26.01 25.88 -8.93
C GLU A 366 -26.29 27.29 -9.54
N ARG A 367 -25.31 28.19 -9.58
CA ARG A 367 -25.44 29.61 -9.98
C ARG A 367 -24.50 30.09 -11.08
N PHE A 368 -23.61 29.27 -11.61
CA PHE A 368 -22.79 29.71 -12.73
C PHE A 368 -23.54 29.49 -14.05
N ASP A 369 -23.95 30.57 -14.70
CA ASP A 369 -24.42 30.59 -16.11
C ASP A 369 -23.35 30.02 -17.08
N ASP A 370 -22.13 29.75 -16.59
CA ASP A 370 -20.98 29.19 -17.32
C ASP A 370 -20.86 27.66 -17.20
N TYR A 371 -21.84 26.95 -16.61
CA TYR A 371 -21.84 25.49 -16.63
C TYR A 371 -22.03 25.00 -18.07
N ASP A 372 -20.94 24.53 -18.66
CA ASP A 372 -20.93 23.90 -19.96
C ASP A 372 -21.27 22.40 -19.78
N PRO A 373 -22.47 21.94 -20.17
CA PRO A 373 -22.84 20.53 -20.05
C PRO A 373 -21.97 19.61 -20.93
N ASP A 374 -21.25 20.17 -21.90
CA ASP A 374 -20.27 19.44 -22.72
C ASP A 374 -18.88 19.41 -22.06
N CYS A 375 -18.78 19.77 -20.78
CA CYS A 375 -17.52 19.69 -20.05
C CYS A 375 -17.26 18.29 -19.50
N GLU A 376 -16.17 17.67 -19.94
CA GLU A 376 -15.77 16.37 -19.41
C GLU A 376 -15.29 16.52 -17.95
N LEU A 377 -15.83 15.69 -17.06
CA LEU A 377 -15.31 15.59 -15.70
C LEU A 377 -13.96 14.88 -15.70
N ILE A 378 -13.16 15.14 -14.66
CA ILE A 378 -11.88 14.46 -14.43
C ILE A 378 -12.07 12.94 -14.51
N SER A 379 -11.22 12.27 -15.29
CA SER A 379 -11.25 10.82 -15.42
C SER A 379 -10.81 10.13 -14.13
N LEU A 380 -11.19 8.86 -13.94
CA LEU A 380 -10.74 8.08 -12.78
C LEU A 380 -9.21 8.03 -12.69
N ARG A 381 -8.52 7.94 -13.83
CA ARG A 381 -7.05 7.93 -13.88
C ARG A 381 -6.44 9.22 -13.35
N GLU A 382 -6.96 10.36 -13.80
CA GLU A 382 -6.52 11.68 -13.33
C GLU A 382 -6.87 11.86 -11.85
N PHE A 383 -8.05 11.41 -11.42
CA PHE A 383 -8.46 11.45 -10.03
C PHE A 383 -7.55 10.60 -9.13
N ILE A 384 -7.15 9.40 -9.59
CA ILE A 384 -6.15 8.58 -8.90
C ILE A 384 -4.85 9.36 -8.73
N TYR A 385 -4.38 9.99 -9.80
CA TYR A 385 -3.12 10.71 -9.79
C TYR A 385 -3.16 11.93 -8.88
N PHE A 386 -4.19 12.76 -9.00
CA PHE A 386 -4.23 14.08 -8.41
C PHE A 386 -4.89 14.15 -7.03
N VAL A 387 -5.72 13.16 -6.68
CA VAL A 387 -6.48 13.16 -5.43
C VAL A 387 -6.10 11.94 -4.59
N LEU A 388 -6.27 10.73 -5.13
CA LEU A 388 -6.08 9.51 -4.32
C LEU A 388 -4.61 9.26 -3.96
N THR A 389 -3.68 9.57 -4.86
CA THR A 389 -2.25 9.37 -4.61
C THR A 389 -1.75 10.29 -3.48
N PRO A 390 -2.00 11.61 -3.51
CA PRO A 390 -1.72 12.49 -2.37
C PRO A 390 -2.43 12.07 -1.08
N TYR A 391 -3.68 11.62 -1.17
CA TYR A 391 -4.44 11.16 -0.01
C TYR A 391 -3.82 9.91 0.64
N ALA A 392 -3.48 8.91 -0.16
CA ALA A 392 -2.81 7.70 0.30
C ALA A 392 -1.43 8.04 0.90
N ALA A 393 -0.68 8.97 0.30
CA ALA A 393 0.56 9.46 0.88
C ALA A 393 0.33 10.09 2.26
N THR A 394 -0.71 10.93 2.42
CA THR A 394 -1.09 11.49 3.73
C THR A 394 -1.42 10.41 4.76
N LEU A 395 -2.17 9.37 4.39
CA LEU A 395 -2.45 8.24 5.29
C LEU A 395 -1.17 7.52 5.71
N LEU A 396 -0.27 7.25 4.76
CA LEU A 396 1.01 6.63 5.05
C LEU A 396 1.88 7.51 5.97
N ILE A 397 1.86 8.84 5.77
CA ILE A 397 2.55 9.80 6.64
C ILE A 397 1.99 9.78 8.06
N SER A 398 0.65 9.78 8.18
CA SER A 398 -0.06 9.69 9.46
C SER A 398 0.37 8.43 10.21
N ASP A 399 0.38 7.28 9.54
CA ASP A 399 0.82 6.00 10.13
C ASP A 399 2.31 6.00 10.51
N ASP A 400 3.19 6.54 9.66
CA ASP A 400 4.65 6.50 9.88
C ASP A 400 5.13 7.44 10.98
N LEU A 401 4.45 8.57 11.16
CA LEU A 401 4.84 9.62 12.10
C LEU A 401 3.92 9.73 13.32
N ASP A 402 2.89 8.87 13.42
CA ASP A 402 1.85 8.89 14.45
C ASP A 402 1.19 10.28 14.57
N LEU A 403 0.78 10.81 13.42
CA LEU A 403 0.18 12.13 13.27
C LEU A 403 -1.31 12.03 12.95
N ASP A 404 -2.09 13.04 13.34
CA ASP A 404 -3.42 13.21 12.77
C ASP A 404 -3.35 13.60 11.28
N MET A 405 -4.48 13.51 10.58
CA MET A 405 -4.55 13.72 9.13
C MET A 405 -4.14 15.15 8.71
N ASP A 406 -4.46 16.16 9.51
CA ASP A 406 -4.16 17.56 9.21
C ASP A 406 -2.65 17.83 9.38
N ALA A 407 -2.04 17.30 10.43
CA ALA A 407 -0.61 17.35 10.64
C ALA A 407 0.15 16.56 9.56
N ALA A 408 -0.35 15.38 9.19
CA ALA A 408 0.23 14.56 8.12
C ALA A 408 0.16 15.26 6.74
N ALA A 409 -0.96 15.92 6.43
CA ALA A 409 -1.10 16.73 5.22
C ALA A 409 -0.09 17.89 5.19
N ASN A 410 0.05 18.60 6.30
CA ASN A 410 1.06 19.66 6.42
C ASN A 410 2.48 19.13 6.23
N VAL A 411 2.81 17.98 6.81
CA VAL A 411 4.10 17.32 6.59
C VAL A 411 4.26 16.96 5.12
N ARG A 412 3.25 16.38 4.45
CA ARG A 412 3.28 16.09 3.01
C ARG A 412 3.72 17.32 2.22
N HIS A 413 3.04 18.45 2.41
CA HIS A 413 3.36 19.69 1.72
C HIS A 413 4.76 20.23 2.01
N GLN A 414 5.19 20.24 3.28
CA GLN A 414 6.49 20.80 3.68
C GLN A 414 7.68 19.92 3.28
N SER A 415 7.47 18.61 3.21
CA SER A 415 8.48 17.60 2.92
C SER A 415 8.75 17.39 1.42
N ASN A 416 8.08 18.12 0.52
CA ASN A 416 8.23 17.92 -0.93
C ASN A 416 9.69 18.03 -1.41
N ILE A 417 10.42 19.04 -0.96
CA ILE A 417 11.82 19.21 -1.35
C ILE A 417 12.68 18.09 -0.76
N PHE A 418 12.38 17.65 0.47
CA PHE A 418 13.09 16.54 1.10
C PHE A 418 12.87 15.21 0.38
N GLY A 419 11.62 14.88 0.03
CA GLY A 419 11.33 13.66 -0.73
C GLY A 419 12.08 13.61 -2.06
N ASP A 420 12.16 14.74 -2.76
CA ASP A 420 12.93 14.79 -4.02
C ASP A 420 14.44 14.60 -3.82
N VAL A 421 14.99 15.08 -2.70
CA VAL A 421 16.42 14.93 -2.35
C VAL A 421 16.74 13.49 -1.97
N MET A 422 15.86 12.87 -1.18
CA MET A 422 16.08 11.55 -0.58
C MET A 422 15.73 10.40 -1.52
N GLN A 423 14.76 10.62 -2.40
CA GLN A 423 14.20 9.61 -3.28
C GLN A 423 14.12 10.15 -4.72
N PRO A 424 15.26 10.51 -5.33
CA PRO A 424 15.27 11.06 -6.68
C PRO A 424 14.60 10.12 -7.70
N ASP A 425 14.15 10.73 -8.79
CA ASP A 425 13.27 10.15 -9.83
C ASP A 425 13.61 8.74 -10.36
N LEU A 426 12.56 8.15 -10.94
CA LEU A 426 12.37 6.79 -11.48
C LEU A 426 13.31 6.32 -12.59
N GLU A 427 14.31 7.10 -13.00
CA GLU A 427 15.23 6.67 -14.07
C GLU A 427 16.19 5.54 -13.64
N ASP A 428 16.13 5.09 -12.39
CA ASP A 428 16.79 3.88 -11.96
C ASP A 428 16.02 2.63 -12.43
N PRO A 429 16.56 1.84 -13.37
CA PRO A 429 15.95 0.58 -13.81
C PRO A 429 15.72 -0.40 -12.64
N SER A 430 16.43 -0.20 -11.52
CA SER A 430 16.23 -0.96 -10.30
C SER A 430 14.83 -0.74 -9.68
N ILE A 431 14.22 0.44 -9.87
CA ILE A 431 12.90 0.78 -9.35
C ILE A 431 11.79 0.20 -10.23
N GLU A 432 11.90 0.33 -11.56
CA GLU A 432 10.99 -0.34 -12.49
C GLU A 432 11.05 -1.86 -12.28
N SER A 433 12.25 -2.43 -12.14
CA SER A 433 12.42 -3.86 -11.84
C SER A 433 11.97 -4.23 -10.43
N LEU A 434 12.05 -3.35 -9.43
CA LEU A 434 11.52 -3.57 -8.09
C LEU A 434 9.99 -3.55 -8.12
N HIS A 435 9.40 -2.61 -8.83
CA HIS A 435 7.97 -2.52 -9.05
C HIS A 435 7.47 -3.74 -9.81
N GLN A 436 8.12 -4.12 -10.91
CA GLN A 436 7.82 -5.32 -11.67
C GLN A 436 7.99 -6.58 -10.81
N ARG A 437 9.06 -6.69 -10.00
CA ARG A 437 9.22 -7.80 -9.04
C ARG A 437 8.09 -7.85 -8.01
N ASN A 438 7.64 -6.70 -7.51
CA ASN A 438 6.48 -6.61 -6.62
C ASN A 438 5.19 -7.02 -7.34
N ILE A 439 5.07 -6.70 -8.64
CA ILE A 439 3.96 -7.13 -9.49
C ILE A 439 3.97 -8.65 -9.69
N ASP A 440 5.10 -9.20 -10.11
CA ASP A 440 5.31 -10.60 -10.45
C ASP A 440 5.14 -11.50 -9.22
N ALA A 441 5.66 -11.07 -8.06
CA ALA A 441 5.49 -11.78 -6.79
C ALA A 441 4.01 -12.01 -6.44
N MET A 442 3.12 -11.11 -6.87
CA MET A 442 1.67 -11.25 -6.67
C MET A 442 0.97 -12.01 -7.79
N GLN A 443 1.39 -11.84 -9.06
CA GLN A 443 0.79 -12.56 -10.19
C GLN A 443 1.10 -14.08 -10.11
N GLY A 444 2.31 -14.44 -9.67
CA GLY A 444 2.69 -15.82 -9.37
C GLY A 444 1.87 -16.48 -8.24
N CYS A 445 1.10 -15.70 -7.47
CA CYS A 445 0.16 -16.23 -6.48
C CYS A 445 -1.26 -16.48 -7.03
N SER A 446 -1.59 -16.04 -8.26
CA SER A 446 -2.95 -16.17 -8.82
C SER A 446 -3.09 -17.11 -10.02
N SER A 447 -2.02 -17.61 -10.63
CA SER A 447 -2.10 -18.45 -11.84
C SER A 447 -1.47 -19.84 -11.71
N VAL A 448 -2.04 -20.71 -10.88
CA VAL A 448 -1.97 -22.16 -11.17
C VAL A 448 -3.25 -22.53 -11.93
N PHE A 449 -3.19 -22.35 -13.24
CA PHE A 449 -4.10 -23.03 -14.16
C PHE A 449 -3.84 -24.53 -13.99
N LEU A 450 -4.79 -25.23 -13.36
CA LEU A 450 -4.74 -26.69 -13.28
C LEU A 450 -4.75 -27.26 -14.71
N PRO A 451 -3.78 -28.09 -15.12
CA PRO A 451 -3.90 -28.83 -16.36
C PRO A 451 -5.17 -29.69 -16.27
N ARG A 452 -6.05 -29.58 -17.29
CA ARG A 452 -7.22 -30.45 -17.44
C ARG A 452 -6.73 -31.90 -17.44
N LEU A 453 -6.97 -32.62 -16.34
CA LEU A 453 -6.77 -34.05 -16.27
C LEU A 453 -7.75 -34.74 -17.23
N PRO A 454 -7.32 -35.79 -17.96
CA PRO A 454 -8.18 -36.51 -18.87
C PRO A 454 -9.29 -37.23 -18.10
N SER A 455 -10.52 -37.11 -18.63
CA SER A 455 -11.72 -37.75 -18.10
C SER A 455 -11.54 -39.26 -17.94
N ARG A 456 -11.57 -39.74 -16.69
CA ARG A 456 -11.59 -41.17 -16.36
C ARG A 456 -12.97 -41.75 -16.71
N ARG A 457 -12.99 -42.64 -17.71
CA ARG A 457 -14.11 -43.60 -17.90
C ARG A 457 -14.18 -44.56 -16.70
N PRO A 458 -15.38 -45.01 -16.30
CA PRO A 458 -15.52 -46.03 -15.28
C PRO A 458 -15.24 -47.43 -15.86
N HIS A 459 -14.46 -48.21 -15.12
CA HIS A 459 -14.25 -49.64 -15.33
C HIS A 459 -15.53 -50.42 -15.02
N ASN A 460 -15.94 -51.31 -15.91
CA ASN A 460 -16.71 -52.50 -15.58
C ASN A 460 -16.27 -53.69 -16.45
N GLY A 461 -15.92 -54.79 -15.76
CA GLY A 461 -16.35 -56.15 -16.11
C GLY A 461 -15.77 -56.89 -17.32
N LYS A 462 -14.65 -57.62 -17.07
CA LYS A 462 -14.29 -59.00 -17.45
C LYS A 462 -14.42 -59.56 -18.90
N PRO A 463 -13.60 -60.59 -19.23
CA PRO A 463 -13.28 -61.00 -20.61
C PRO A 463 -14.06 -62.22 -21.10
N ALA A 464 -14.20 -62.35 -22.42
CA ALA A 464 -14.41 -63.63 -23.09
C ALA A 464 -13.93 -63.55 -24.55
N ASP A 465 -13.44 -64.68 -25.02
CA ASP A 465 -12.78 -64.98 -26.30
C ASP A 465 -13.60 -64.63 -27.55
N SER A 466 -12.92 -64.30 -28.66
CA SER A 466 -12.88 -65.16 -29.87
C SER A 466 -12.35 -64.42 -31.12
N ALA A 467 -11.29 -65.00 -31.67
CA ALA A 467 -10.89 -65.18 -33.07
C ALA A 467 -11.51 -64.38 -34.26
N ASN A 468 -10.58 -64.06 -35.18
CA ASN A 468 -10.70 -64.08 -36.65
C ASN A 468 -11.66 -63.11 -37.36
N LYS A 469 -11.10 -62.20 -38.19
CA LYS A 469 -10.91 -62.46 -39.64
C LYS A 469 -10.21 -61.31 -40.36
N THR A 470 -9.21 -61.71 -41.15
CA THR A 470 -8.55 -61.03 -42.27
C THR A 470 -9.53 -60.77 -43.43
N ILE A 471 -9.32 -59.67 -44.18
CA ILE A 471 -9.37 -59.46 -45.66
C ILE A 471 -9.27 -57.93 -45.86
N GLN A 472 -8.15 -57.34 -46.30
CA GLN A 472 -7.59 -57.18 -47.66
C GLN A 472 -8.33 -56.20 -48.59
N ASP A 473 -7.50 -55.40 -49.27
CA ASP A 473 -7.68 -54.66 -50.53
C ASP A 473 -8.42 -53.30 -50.50
N SER A 474 -7.67 -52.19 -50.66
CA SER A 474 -7.14 -51.55 -51.89
C SER A 474 -8.23 -50.73 -52.61
N THR A 475 -8.09 -49.43 -52.82
CA THR A 475 -7.27 -48.83 -53.88
C THR A 475 -7.30 -47.30 -53.80
N GLU A 476 -6.23 -46.69 -54.31
CA GLU A 476 -6.07 -45.28 -54.69
C GLU A 476 -7.07 -44.85 -55.76
N GLU A 477 -7.52 -43.59 -55.77
CA GLU A 477 -7.08 -42.61 -56.78
C GLU A 477 -7.73 -41.24 -56.58
N ASP A 478 -6.92 -40.23 -56.88
CA ASP A 478 -7.20 -38.81 -56.97
C ASP A 478 -8.34 -38.45 -57.96
N VAL A 479 -8.92 -37.25 -57.77
CA VAL A 479 -9.13 -36.21 -58.82
C VAL A 479 -9.99 -35.06 -58.23
N LYS A 480 -9.37 -33.88 -58.08
CA LYS A 480 -10.04 -32.57 -57.91
C LYS A 480 -10.56 -32.04 -59.28
N PRO A 481 -11.07 -30.80 -59.40
CA PRO A 481 -12.35 -30.28 -58.90
C PRO A 481 -13.20 -29.72 -60.06
N LYS A 482 -14.52 -29.53 -59.89
CA LYS A 482 -15.28 -28.64 -60.79
C LYS A 482 -16.29 -27.78 -60.04
N THR A 483 -16.02 -26.49 -60.06
CA THR A 483 -16.90 -25.35 -59.82
C THR A 483 -18.10 -25.37 -60.78
N LYS A 484 -19.30 -25.10 -60.26
CA LYS A 484 -20.37 -24.32 -60.91
C LYS A 484 -21.54 -24.11 -59.94
N ALA A 485 -21.78 -22.85 -59.56
CA ALA A 485 -23.10 -22.31 -59.24
C ALA A 485 -23.90 -22.16 -60.57
N PRO A 486 -25.25 -22.02 -60.62
CA PRO A 486 -26.00 -21.04 -59.82
C PRO A 486 -27.46 -21.38 -59.43
N GLN A 487 -28.03 -20.45 -58.66
CA GLN A 487 -29.43 -20.00 -58.63
C GLN A 487 -30.52 -20.82 -57.88
N ALA A 488 -31.06 -20.15 -56.85
CA ALA A 488 -32.44 -19.65 -56.76
C ALA A 488 -33.24 -20.10 -55.53
N SER A 489 -33.49 -19.09 -54.67
CA SER A 489 -34.75 -18.79 -53.97
C SER A 489 -35.38 -19.83 -53.06
N LYS A 490 -35.48 -19.50 -51.77
CA LYS A 490 -36.76 -19.59 -51.02
C LYS A 490 -36.74 -18.71 -49.75
N SER A 491 -37.50 -17.62 -49.87
CA SER A 491 -38.29 -16.89 -48.87
C SER A 491 -38.05 -17.14 -47.37
N GLU A 492 -37.71 -16.04 -46.72
CA GLU A 492 -37.77 -15.76 -45.29
C GLU A 492 -39.18 -15.97 -44.70
N LYS A 493 -39.22 -16.41 -43.43
CA LYS A 493 -40.31 -16.12 -42.49
C LYS A 493 -39.71 -15.37 -41.30
N PRO A 494 -40.23 -14.20 -40.91
CA PRO A 494 -39.72 -13.46 -39.77
C PRO A 494 -40.23 -14.09 -38.46
N VAL A 495 -39.31 -14.35 -37.54
CA VAL A 495 -39.61 -14.66 -36.14
C VAL A 495 -40.01 -13.36 -35.46
N GLN A 496 -41.29 -13.21 -35.13
CA GLN A 496 -41.79 -12.12 -34.29
C GLN A 496 -41.32 -12.32 -32.85
N LEU A 497 -40.38 -11.49 -32.40
CA LEU A 497 -40.08 -11.28 -30.99
C LEU A 497 -41.10 -10.29 -30.42
N THR A 498 -42.11 -10.82 -29.72
CA THR A 498 -43.02 -10.02 -28.90
C THR A 498 -42.33 -9.64 -27.60
N THR A 499 -41.76 -8.45 -27.52
CA THR A 499 -41.36 -7.81 -26.26
C THR A 499 -42.61 -7.23 -25.59
N LYS A 500 -43.03 -7.85 -24.47
CA LYS A 500 -43.97 -7.23 -23.53
C LYS A 500 -43.18 -6.36 -22.55
N PRO A 501 -43.58 -5.11 -22.27
CA PRO A 501 -42.97 -4.30 -21.22
C PRO A 501 -43.39 -4.84 -19.84
N TYR A 502 -42.41 -5.18 -19.02
CA TYR A 502 -42.60 -5.46 -17.59
C TYR A 502 -42.58 -4.12 -16.85
N ILE A 503 -43.76 -3.66 -16.44
CA ILE A 503 -43.89 -2.53 -15.52
C ILE A 503 -43.73 -3.11 -14.10
N LEU A 504 -42.58 -2.87 -13.47
CA LEU A 504 -42.37 -3.16 -12.06
C LEU A 504 -42.88 -1.98 -11.23
N SER A 505 -43.90 -2.26 -10.42
CA SER A 505 -44.49 -1.38 -9.42
C SER A 505 -43.53 -1.15 -8.24
N VAL A 506 -43.27 0.13 -7.92
CA VAL A 506 -42.37 0.60 -6.85
C VAL A 506 -43.07 0.61 -5.48
N ALA A 507 -43.67 -0.51 -5.07
CA ALA A 507 -44.49 -0.54 -3.83
C ALA A 507 -44.04 -1.51 -2.74
N ASP A 508 -43.06 -2.39 -2.95
CA ASP A 508 -42.78 -3.50 -2.01
C ASP A 508 -41.38 -3.51 -1.34
N PHE A 509 -40.63 -2.40 -1.39
CA PHE A 509 -39.32 -2.31 -0.71
C PHE A 509 -39.24 -1.17 0.31
N ALA A 510 -40.22 -1.08 1.20
CA ALA A 510 -40.07 -0.33 2.45
C ALA A 510 -39.59 -1.28 3.55
N GLU A 511 -38.28 -1.34 3.78
CA GLU A 511 -37.74 -1.97 4.98
C GLU A 511 -38.13 -1.15 6.23
N PRO A 512 -38.59 -1.78 7.32
CA PRO A 512 -38.99 -1.07 8.52
C PRO A 512 -37.78 -0.53 9.29
N ASP A 513 -37.86 0.74 9.66
CA ASP A 513 -36.91 1.51 10.45
C ASP A 513 -36.32 0.73 11.65
N PRO A 514 -34.99 0.45 11.66
CA PRO A 514 -34.33 -0.27 12.74
C PRO A 514 -34.33 0.48 14.09
N LEU A 515 -34.64 1.78 14.14
CA LEU A 515 -34.79 2.54 15.39
C LEU A 515 -36.10 2.20 16.13
N ALA A 516 -37.15 1.78 15.43
CA ALA A 516 -38.42 1.38 16.05
C ALA A 516 -38.30 0.06 16.83
N LYS A 517 -37.48 -0.89 16.35
CA LYS A 517 -37.23 -2.18 17.04
C LYS A 517 -36.40 -2.02 18.33
N ARG A 518 -35.53 -1.00 18.42
CA ARG A 518 -34.72 -0.75 19.62
C ARG A 518 -35.51 -0.10 20.76
N LYS A 519 -36.50 0.76 20.45
CA LYS A 519 -37.40 1.32 21.49
C LYS A 519 -38.33 0.26 22.09
N ALA A 520 -38.85 -0.68 21.29
CA ALA A 520 -39.74 -1.74 21.78
C ALA A 520 -39.05 -2.81 22.66
N GLN A 521 -37.72 -2.96 22.59
CA GLN A 521 -36.96 -3.88 23.44
C GLN A 521 -36.48 -3.23 24.76
N ALA A 522 -36.40 -1.90 24.82
CA ALA A 522 -36.00 -1.17 26.03
C ALA A 522 -37.11 -1.09 27.10
N GLU A 523 -38.38 -1.19 26.71
CA GLU A 523 -39.51 -1.13 27.67
C GLU A 523 -39.85 -2.48 28.35
N LYS A 524 -39.24 -3.60 27.93
CA LYS A 524 -39.55 -4.94 28.48
C LYS A 524 -38.62 -5.42 29.61
N LYS A 525 -37.69 -4.61 30.11
CA LYS A 525 -36.82 -4.97 31.24
C LYS A 525 -36.93 -3.96 32.38
N LYS A 526 -38.06 -3.98 33.07
CA LYS A 526 -38.23 -3.35 34.38
C LYS A 526 -38.28 -4.46 35.43
N PRO A 527 -37.27 -4.63 36.31
CA PRO A 527 -37.31 -5.68 37.31
C PRO A 527 -38.24 -5.28 38.47
N GLU A 528 -39.16 -6.18 38.83
CA GLU A 528 -39.98 -6.13 40.04
C GLU A 528 -39.08 -6.07 41.29
N LYS A 529 -39.31 -5.04 42.13
CA LYS A 529 -38.78 -4.97 43.49
C LYS A 529 -39.68 -5.77 44.43
N LYS A 530 -39.18 -6.86 45.01
CA LYS A 530 -39.72 -7.44 46.25
C LYS A 530 -39.06 -6.78 47.47
N PRO A 531 -39.80 -6.56 48.57
CA PRO A 531 -39.28 -5.92 49.77
C PRO A 531 -38.56 -6.93 50.65
N VAL A 532 -37.39 -6.58 51.18
CA VAL A 532 -36.73 -7.34 52.25
C VAL A 532 -36.42 -6.40 53.40
N ALA A 533 -36.64 -6.96 54.59
CA ALA A 533 -36.84 -6.36 55.88
C ALA A 533 -35.72 -5.44 56.38
N ALA A 534 -36.16 -4.49 57.21
CA ALA A 534 -35.33 -3.68 58.07
C ALA A 534 -34.56 -4.54 59.08
N SER A 535 -33.26 -4.25 59.24
CA SER A 535 -32.57 -4.51 60.50
C SER A 535 -31.54 -3.42 60.81
N LYS A 536 -31.35 -3.26 62.11
CA LYS A 536 -30.96 -2.07 62.87
C LYS A 536 -29.44 -1.87 62.98
N VAL A 537 -29.03 -0.58 63.04
CA VAL A 537 -28.06 0.02 64.02
C VAL A 537 -26.58 -0.43 63.89
N ASN A 538 -25.58 0.43 63.62
CA ASN A 538 -25.02 1.48 64.50
C ASN A 538 -24.11 2.47 63.71
N PRO A 539 -24.01 3.76 64.11
CA PRO A 539 -23.16 4.75 63.46
C PRO A 539 -21.82 4.97 64.18
N ILE A 540 -20.72 5.10 63.42
CA ILE A 540 -19.46 5.67 63.91
C ILE A 540 -19.30 7.07 63.30
N LYS A 541 -19.10 8.03 64.20
CA LYS A 541 -18.81 9.44 63.95
C LYS A 541 -17.35 9.64 63.53
N SER A 542 -17.12 10.57 62.60
CA SER A 542 -16.04 11.57 62.63
C SER A 542 -16.32 12.59 61.51
N GLU A 543 -16.80 13.80 61.79
CA GLU A 543 -15.99 14.99 62.15
C GLU A 543 -14.75 15.16 61.26
N TYR A 544 -14.82 16.08 60.28
CA TYR A 544 -13.96 17.27 60.25
C TYR A 544 -14.56 18.33 59.30
N THR A 545 -14.64 19.54 59.83
CA THR A 545 -15.14 20.77 59.20
C THR A 545 -13.97 21.74 59.14
N THR A 546 -13.68 22.38 57.99
CA THR A 546 -13.25 23.81 57.83
C THR A 546 -12.92 24.09 56.36
N ARG A 547 -13.60 25.07 55.72
CA ARG A 547 -13.13 26.42 55.29
C ARG A 547 -11.95 26.37 54.28
N SER A 548 -11.94 27.07 53.16
CA SER A 548 -12.26 28.49 52.95
C SER A 548 -12.53 28.86 51.48
N LYS A 549 -13.38 29.88 51.30
CA LYS A 549 -13.60 30.65 50.06
C LYS A 549 -12.46 31.66 49.81
N THR A 550 -12.47 32.18 48.58
CA THR A 550 -12.06 33.54 48.11
C THR A 550 -10.63 33.71 47.58
N GLN A 551 -10.52 33.97 46.27
CA GLN A 551 -10.00 35.25 45.75
C GLN A 551 -10.23 35.37 44.23
N ALA A 552 -11.06 36.33 43.86
CA ALA A 552 -11.06 36.98 42.56
C ALA A 552 -10.78 38.45 42.84
N GLN A 553 -9.74 39.02 42.23
CA GLN A 553 -9.56 40.46 42.16
C GLN A 553 -8.85 40.81 40.85
N ALA A 554 -9.57 41.63 40.08
CA ALA A 554 -9.10 42.39 38.95
C ALA A 554 -8.17 43.51 39.43
N HIS A 555 -7.20 43.88 38.60
CA HIS A 555 -6.56 45.19 38.66
C HIS A 555 -6.66 45.85 37.28
N THR A 556 -7.39 46.96 37.27
CA THR A 556 -7.30 48.04 36.30
C THR A 556 -6.46 49.13 36.98
N LEU A 557 -5.28 49.40 36.43
CA LEU A 557 -4.64 50.71 36.23
C LEU A 557 -3.26 50.47 35.58
#